data_AF-A0A1C5WP57-F1
#
_entry.id   AF-A0A1C5WP57-F1
#
_cell.length_a   1.000
_cell.length_b   1.000
_cell.length_c   1.000
_cell.angle_alpha   90.00
_cell.angle_beta   90.00
_cell.angle_gamma   90.00
#
_symmetry.space_group_name_H-M   'P 1'
#
loop_
_entity.id
_entity.type
_entity.pdbx_description
1 polymer ?
#
loop_
_entity_poly.entity_id
_entity_poly.type
_entity_poly.pdbx_seq_one_letter_code
_entity_poly.pdbx_strand_id
1 'polypeptide(L)'
;MIRNAIQRFMYGRYGNDQLNVFLIGTYLVLYLLFLLTRFEILYWVCCVLIVFSLFRLLSRNLPRRREENARFLKLAGPTIQWLRLRRTIARDKEHRYFKCPNCGQQLRVPRGKGKITVTCRGCGASFQEKS
;
A
#
# COMPACT_ATOMS: atom_id res chain seq x y z
N MET A 1 0.48 29.80 -15.10
CA MET A 1 1.50 29.58 -16.15
C MET A 1 2.41 28.38 -15.85
N ILE A 2 3.02 28.28 -14.66
CA ILE A 2 3.95 27.19 -14.29
C ILE A 2 3.34 25.78 -14.39
N ARG A 3 2.08 25.60 -13.96
CA ARG A 3 1.38 24.30 -14.03
C ARG A 3 1.26 23.75 -15.46
N ASN A 4 1.04 24.62 -16.46
CA ASN A 4 0.94 24.22 -17.86
C ASN A 4 2.31 23.85 -18.43
N ALA A 5 3.38 24.52 -18.00
CA ALA A 5 4.75 24.17 -18.38
C ALA A 5 5.17 22.80 -17.82
N ILE A 6 4.84 22.51 -16.55
CA ILE A 6 5.09 21.22 -15.92
C ILE A 6 4.28 20.10 -16.61
N GLN A 7 3.02 20.35 -16.96
CA GLN A 7 2.19 19.36 -17.67
C GLN A 7 2.74 19.07 -19.07
N ARG A 8 3.18 20.09 -19.81
CA ARG A 8 3.85 19.91 -21.11
C ARG A 8 5.17 19.15 -20.98
N PHE A 9 5.93 19.43 -19.93
CA PHE A 9 7.15 18.67 -19.64
C PHE A 9 6.82 17.22 -19.26
N MET A 10 5.78 16.95 -18.47
CA MET A 10 5.40 15.58 -18.12
C MET A 10 4.73 14.81 -19.26
N TYR A 11 4.36 15.47 -20.36
CA TYR A 11 3.72 14.84 -21.51
C TYR A 11 4.64 13.77 -22.13
N GLY A 12 4.11 12.55 -22.27
CA GLY A 12 4.85 11.40 -22.80
C GLY A 12 5.91 10.79 -21.86
N ARG A 13 5.99 11.25 -20.60
CA ARG A 13 6.80 10.63 -19.54
C ARG A 13 5.94 9.75 -18.66
N TYR A 14 6.55 8.76 -18.00
CA TYR A 14 5.81 7.75 -17.25
C TYR A 14 5.04 8.33 -16.04
N GLY A 15 5.65 9.24 -15.27
CA GLY A 15 5.01 9.78 -14.08
C GLY A 15 5.22 8.92 -12.83
N ASN A 16 4.38 9.15 -11.82
CA ASN A 16 4.54 8.53 -10.50
C ASN A 16 3.73 7.22 -10.41
N ASP A 17 4.33 6.15 -9.87
CA ASP A 17 3.71 4.82 -9.69
C ASP A 17 3.87 4.28 -8.27
N GLN A 18 3.24 3.15 -7.96
CA GLN A 18 3.28 2.56 -6.62
C GLN A 18 4.70 2.17 -6.19
N LEU A 19 5.53 1.68 -7.12
CA LEU A 19 6.93 1.39 -6.85
C LEU A 19 7.73 2.66 -6.54
N ASN A 20 7.48 3.77 -7.23
CA ASN A 20 8.17 5.04 -7.03
C ASN A 20 7.73 5.71 -5.72
N VAL A 21 6.44 5.59 -5.37
CA VAL A 21 5.96 5.98 -4.02
C VAL A 21 6.65 5.15 -2.94
N PHE A 22 6.85 3.85 -3.15
CA PHE A 22 7.59 3.00 -2.22
C PHE A 22 9.08 3.39 -2.12
N LEU A 23 9.73 3.68 -3.24
CA LEU A 23 11.13 4.13 -3.27
C LEU A 23 11.29 5.48 -2.55
N ILE A 24 10.41 6.44 -2.79
CA ILE A 24 10.41 7.74 -2.10
C ILE A 24 10.13 7.56 -0.60
N GLY A 25 9.18 6.70 -0.23
CA GLY A 25 8.92 6.39 1.18
C GLY A 25 10.12 5.75 1.88
N THR A 26 10.80 4.82 1.21
CA THR A 26 12.03 4.18 1.70
C THR A 26 13.15 5.20 1.85
N TYR A 27 13.33 6.09 0.86
CA TYR A 27 14.27 7.21 0.93
C TYR A 27 14.01 8.09 2.16
N LEU A 28 12.75 8.48 2.42
CA LEU A 28 12.42 9.31 3.57
C LEU A 28 12.78 8.64 4.90
N VAL A 29 12.47 7.35 5.05
CA VAL A 29 12.82 6.59 6.27
C VAL A 29 14.34 6.50 6.45
N LEU A 30 15.07 6.15 5.40
CA LEU A 30 16.54 6.05 5.45
C LEU A 30 17.19 7.41 5.69
N TYR A 31 16.64 8.48 5.13
CA TYR A 31 17.12 9.83 5.35
C TYR A 31 16.93 10.26 6.82
N LEU A 32 15.78 9.94 7.43
CA LEU A 32 15.58 10.18 8.87
C LEU A 32 16.56 9.38 9.73
N LEU A 33 16.85 8.13 9.36
CA LEU A 33 17.86 7.31 10.04
C LEU A 33 19.28 7.87 9.86
N PHE A 34 19.59 8.38 8.66
CA PHE A 34 20.84 9.08 8.40
C PHE A 34 21.00 10.31 9.28
N LEU A 35 19.95 11.11 9.48
CA LEU A 35 20.01 12.29 10.37
C LEU A 35 20.37 11.91 11.81
N LEU A 36 19.92 10.74 12.28
CA LEU A 36 20.21 10.25 13.63
C LEU A 36 21.61 9.63 13.75
N THR A 37 22.00 8.80 12.79
CA THR A 37 23.22 7.98 12.86
C THR A 37 24.44 8.63 12.21
N ARG A 38 24.22 9.55 11.27
CA ARG A 38 25.22 10.22 10.42
C ARG A 38 26.16 9.25 9.68
N PHE A 39 25.69 8.04 9.37
CA PHE A 39 26.48 7.09 8.60
C PHE A 39 26.56 7.47 7.13
N GLU A 40 27.77 7.66 6.61
CA GLU A 40 28.03 8.01 5.21
C GLU A 40 27.44 7.02 4.19
N ILE A 41 27.35 5.73 4.55
CA ILE A 41 26.75 4.71 3.67
C ILE A 41 25.26 5.01 3.43
N LEU A 42 24.53 5.46 4.47
CA LEU A 42 23.11 5.81 4.32
C LEU A 42 22.91 7.00 3.38
N TYR A 43 23.84 7.96 3.40
CA TYR A 43 23.82 9.10 2.46
C TYR A 43 23.90 8.60 1.02
N TRP A 44 24.90 7.77 0.70
CA TRP A 44 25.05 7.22 -0.65
C TRP A 44 23.85 6.39 -1.10
N VAL A 45 23.29 5.57 -0.20
CA VAL A 45 22.07 4.81 -0.48
C VAL A 45 20.89 5.73 -0.79
N CYS A 46 20.71 6.80 -0.01
CA CYS A 46 19.67 7.80 -0.24
C CYS A 46 19.86 8.50 -1.60
N CYS A 47 21.08 8.90 -1.93
CA CYS A 47 21.43 9.48 -3.23
C CYS A 47 21.07 8.56 -4.39
N VAL A 48 21.42 7.27 -4.30
CA VAL A 48 21.08 6.29 -5.35
C VAL A 48 19.55 6.14 -5.46
N LEU A 49 18.84 6.05 -4.34
CA LEU A 49 17.38 5.90 -4.33
C LEU A 49 16.68 7.07 -4.99
N ILE A 50 17.08 8.32 -4.68
CA ILE A 50 16.43 9.49 -5.27
C ILE A 50 16.76 9.64 -6.75
N VAL A 51 18.00 9.41 -7.16
CA VAL A 51 18.41 9.44 -8.58
C VAL A 51 17.66 8.38 -9.38
N PHE A 52 17.55 7.16 -8.85
CA PHE A 52 16.81 6.07 -9.49
C PHE A 52 15.30 6.39 -9.59
N SER A 53 14.72 6.97 -8.53
CA SER A 53 13.31 7.39 -8.52
C SER A 53 13.03 8.47 -9.57
N LEU A 54 13.92 9.46 -9.71
CA LEU A 54 13.83 10.50 -10.73
C LEU A 54 14.01 9.94 -12.15
N PHE A 55 14.96 9.03 -12.34
CA PHE A 55 15.15 8.35 -13.61
C PHE A 55 13.89 7.58 -14.04
N ARG A 56 13.25 6.83 -13.13
CA ARG A 56 11.99 6.12 -13.43
C ARG A 56 10.85 7.09 -13.73
N LEU A 57 10.72 8.17 -12.96
CA LEU A 57 9.70 9.20 -13.14
C LEU A 57 9.79 9.86 -14.53
N LEU A 58 11.01 10.17 -14.97
CA LEU A 58 11.30 10.88 -16.22
C LEU A 58 11.46 9.96 -17.43
N SER A 59 11.46 8.64 -17.25
CA SER A 59 11.58 7.66 -18.31
C SER A 59 10.45 7.78 -19.34
N ARG A 60 10.81 7.72 -20.62
CA ARG A 60 9.86 7.68 -21.76
C ARG A 60 9.42 6.26 -22.12
N ASN A 61 10.06 5.23 -21.58
CA ASN A 61 9.71 3.84 -21.87
C ASN A 61 8.57 3.36 -20.95
N LEU A 62 7.33 3.74 -21.28
CA LEU A 62 6.13 3.39 -20.52
C LEU A 62 5.90 1.87 -20.35
N PRO A 63 5.98 1.01 -21.39
CA PRO A 63 5.64 -0.40 -21.24
C PRO A 63 6.58 -1.11 -20.25
N ARG A 64 7.89 -0.89 -20.37
CA ARG A 64 8.87 -1.48 -19.45
C ARG A 64 8.66 -1.05 -18.00
N ARG A 65 8.31 0.23 -17.75
CA ARG A 65 8.03 0.72 -16.38
C ARG A 65 6.74 0.15 -15.82
N ARG A 66 5.71 -0.05 -16.65
CA ARG A 66 4.47 -0.73 -16.25
C ARG A 66 4.73 -2.18 -15.84
N GLU A 67 5.59 -2.90 -16.56
CA GLU A 67 5.95 -4.27 -16.21
C GLU A 67 6.71 -4.34 -14.87
N GLU A 68 7.68 -3.44 -14.64
CA GLU A 68 8.37 -3.33 -13.34
C GLU A 68 7.38 -3.10 -12.19
N ASN A 69 6.46 -2.14 -12.36
CA ASN A 69 5.44 -1.85 -11.36
C ASN A 69 4.48 -3.03 -11.16
N ALA A 70 4.11 -3.74 -12.23
CA ALA A 70 3.27 -4.92 -12.13
C ALA A 70 3.97 -6.07 -11.37
N ARG A 71 5.26 -6.30 -11.61
CA ARG A 71 6.06 -7.26 -10.84
C ARG A 71 6.14 -6.88 -9.38
N PHE A 72 6.40 -5.59 -9.09
CA PHE A 72 6.38 -5.07 -7.72
C PHE A 72 5.02 -5.28 -7.06
N LEU A 73 3.92 -4.98 -7.74
CA LEU A 73 2.57 -5.16 -7.21
C LEU A 73 2.18 -6.63 -7.03
N LYS A 74 2.73 -7.56 -7.82
CA LYS A 74 2.53 -9.00 -7.57
C LYS A 74 3.22 -9.44 -6.27
N LEU A 75 4.44 -8.97 -6.03
CA LEU A 75 5.20 -9.28 -4.82
C LEU A 75 4.64 -8.58 -3.58
N ALA A 76 4.32 -7.29 -3.69
CA ALA A 76 3.78 -6.46 -2.62
C ALA A 76 2.25 -6.55 -2.50
N GLY A 77 1.58 -7.27 -3.38
CA GLY A 77 0.12 -7.36 -3.46
C GLY A 77 -0.53 -7.83 -2.17
N PRO A 78 -0.12 -8.98 -1.60
CA PRO A 78 -0.67 -9.48 -0.35
C PRO A 78 -0.48 -8.52 0.83
N THR A 79 0.71 -7.91 0.95
CA THR A 79 1.03 -6.95 2.01
C THR A 79 0.25 -5.64 1.87
N ILE A 80 0.14 -5.09 0.66
CA ILE A 80 -0.64 -3.89 0.39
C ILE A 80 -2.13 -4.14 0.64
N GLN A 81 -2.67 -5.29 0.19
CA GLN A 81 -4.07 -5.65 0.44
C GLN A 81 -4.35 -5.83 1.93
N TRP A 82 -3.46 -6.48 2.66
CA TRP A 82 -3.57 -6.63 4.10
C TRP A 82 -3.51 -5.30 4.85
N LEU A 83 -2.59 -4.39 4.46
CA LEU A 83 -2.51 -3.05 5.03
C LEU A 83 -3.77 -2.23 4.73
N ARG A 84 -4.31 -2.32 3.50
CA ARG A 84 -5.57 -1.66 3.14
C ARG A 84 -6.72 -2.21 3.95
N LEU A 85 -6.84 -3.53 4.08
CA LEU A 85 -7.85 -4.17 4.91
C LEU A 85 -7.75 -3.70 6.36
N ARG A 86 -6.56 -3.71 6.96
CA ARG A 86 -6.35 -3.20 8.33
C ARG A 86 -6.75 -1.73 8.47
N ARG A 87 -6.43 -0.89 7.50
CA ARG A 87 -6.84 0.53 7.49
C ARG A 87 -8.36 0.67 7.38
N THR A 88 -9.02 -0.13 6.55
CA THR A 88 -10.48 -0.15 6.44
C THR A 88 -11.12 -0.58 7.75
N ILE A 89 -10.62 -1.65 8.38
CA ILE A 89 -11.10 -2.14 9.69
C ILE A 89 -10.89 -1.08 10.78
N ALA A 90 -9.76 -0.37 10.78
CA ALA A 90 -9.47 0.68 11.76
C ALA A 90 -10.37 1.91 11.59
N ARG A 91 -10.75 2.25 10.35
CA ARG A 91 -11.69 3.35 10.06
C ARG A 91 -13.14 2.96 10.34
N ASP A 92 -13.51 1.70 10.10
CA ASP A 92 -14.85 1.18 10.33
C ASP A 92 -15.06 0.93 11.84
N LYS A 93 -15.46 2.01 12.53
CA LYS A 93 -15.76 1.98 13.97
C LYS A 93 -17.10 1.32 14.27
N GLU A 94 -17.99 1.27 13.29
CA GLU A 94 -19.35 0.73 13.44
C GLU A 94 -19.39 -0.79 13.30
N HIS A 95 -18.42 -1.40 12.63
CA HIS A 95 -18.44 -2.84 12.38
C HIS A 95 -17.20 -3.55 12.95
N ARG A 96 -17.38 -4.78 13.39
CA ARG A 96 -16.32 -5.73 13.73
C ARG A 96 -16.18 -6.74 12.59
N TYR A 97 -14.95 -7.16 12.36
CA TYR A 97 -14.59 -8.15 11.36
C TYR A 97 -14.07 -9.38 12.07
N PHE A 98 -14.62 -10.55 11.77
CA PHE A 98 -14.17 -11.83 12.32
C PHE A 98 -14.02 -12.86 11.20
N LYS A 99 -13.27 -13.92 11.48
CA LYS A 99 -13.06 -15.02 10.56
C LYS A 99 -13.98 -16.16 10.93
N CYS A 100 -14.66 -16.75 9.94
CA CYS A 100 -15.42 -17.97 10.16
C CYS A 100 -14.46 -19.10 10.62
N PRO A 101 -14.80 -19.86 11.69
CA PRO A 101 -13.95 -20.94 12.19
C PRO A 101 -13.83 -22.12 11.21
N ASN A 102 -14.82 -22.30 10.32
CA ASN A 102 -14.86 -23.43 9.39
C ASN A 102 -14.13 -23.12 8.06
N CYS A 103 -14.41 -21.97 7.42
CA CYS A 103 -13.86 -21.65 6.09
C CYS A 103 -12.87 -20.48 6.06
N GLY A 104 -12.63 -19.79 7.18
CA GLY A 104 -11.71 -18.66 7.26
C GLY A 104 -12.19 -17.38 6.56
N GLN A 105 -13.40 -17.36 5.99
CA GLN A 105 -13.97 -16.17 5.34
C GLN A 105 -14.15 -15.03 6.34
N GLN A 106 -13.77 -13.81 5.95
CA GLN A 106 -14.00 -12.62 6.76
C GLN A 106 -15.46 -12.16 6.66
N LEU A 107 -16.09 -11.98 7.82
CA LEU A 107 -17.46 -11.56 7.97
C LEU A 107 -17.50 -10.21 8.69
N ARG A 108 -18.34 -9.30 8.22
CA ARG A 108 -18.52 -7.93 8.75
C ARG A 108 -19.85 -7.86 9.50
N VAL A 109 -19.83 -7.33 10.72
CA VAL A 109 -21.01 -7.23 11.59
C VAL A 109 -21.02 -5.93 12.37
N PRO A 110 -22.19 -5.33 12.63
CA PRO A 110 -22.31 -4.16 13.51
C PRO A 110 -21.77 -4.40 14.92
N ARG A 111 -21.15 -3.38 15.53
CA ARG A 111 -20.68 -3.39 16.93
C ARG A 111 -21.81 -3.02 17.90
N GLY A 112 -21.69 -3.48 19.15
CA GLY A 112 -22.58 -3.07 20.25
C GLY A 112 -23.90 -3.84 20.34
N LYS A 113 -24.09 -4.94 19.58
CA LYS A 113 -25.32 -5.74 19.60
C LYS A 113 -25.29 -6.91 20.60
N GLY A 114 -24.22 -7.06 21.39
CA GLY A 114 -24.11 -8.12 22.39
C GLY A 114 -23.81 -9.49 21.76
N LYS A 115 -24.55 -10.53 22.16
CA LYS A 115 -24.44 -11.88 21.57
C LYS A 115 -25.23 -11.93 20.27
N ILE A 116 -24.56 -12.27 19.18
CA ILE A 116 -25.15 -12.36 17.85
C ILE A 116 -24.89 -13.74 17.27
N THR A 117 -25.89 -14.30 16.60
CA THR A 117 -25.73 -15.50 15.79
C THR A 117 -25.35 -15.07 14.39
N VAL A 118 -24.16 -15.42 13.94
CA VAL A 118 -23.68 -15.09 12.60
C VAL A 118 -23.69 -16.35 11.75
N THR A 119 -24.33 -16.24 10.59
CA THR A 119 -24.31 -17.28 9.56
C THR A 119 -23.28 -16.93 8.48
N CYS A 120 -22.35 -17.85 8.23
CA CYS A 120 -21.36 -17.67 7.17
C CYS A 120 -21.99 -17.84 5.78
N ARG A 121 -21.73 -16.90 4.87
CA ARG A 121 -22.22 -16.98 3.48
C ARG A 121 -21.50 -18.04 2.63
N GLY A 122 -20.27 -18.41 2.99
CA GLY A 122 -19.48 -19.37 2.22
C GLY A 122 -19.75 -20.83 2.60
N CYS A 123 -19.88 -21.14 3.89
CA CYS A 123 -20.06 -22.51 4.37
C CYS A 123 -21.41 -22.78 5.05
N GLY A 124 -22.27 -21.77 5.22
CA GLY A 124 -23.57 -21.92 5.88
C GLY A 124 -23.52 -22.15 7.40
N ALA A 125 -22.34 -22.34 7.99
CA ALA A 125 -22.21 -22.56 9.42
C ALA A 125 -22.70 -21.35 10.23
N SER A 126 -23.49 -21.61 11.27
CA SER A 126 -23.96 -20.62 12.24
C SER A 126 -23.20 -20.77 13.56
N PHE A 127 -22.72 -19.65 14.10
CA PHE A 127 -22.02 -19.62 15.39
C PHE A 127 -22.38 -18.35 16.15
N GLN A 128 -22.28 -18.42 17.48
CA GLN A 128 -22.54 -17.28 18.34
C GLN A 128 -21.24 -16.57 18.69
N GLU A 129 -21.18 -15.27 18.46
CA GLU A 129 -20.01 -14.47 18.82
C GLU A 129 -20.44 -13.13 19.42
N LYS A 130 -19.52 -12.46 20.11
CA LYS A 130 -19.79 -11.17 20.72
C LYS A 130 -19.41 -10.03 19.75
N SER A 131 -20.41 -9.23 19.43
CA SER A 131 -20.34 -8.00 18.63
C SER A 131 -19.34 -6.97 19.18
#